data_AF-A0AA41V324-F1
#
_entry.id   AF-A0AA41V324-F1
#
_cell.length_a   1.000
_cell.length_b   1.000
_cell.length_c   1.000
_cell.angle_alpha   90.00
_cell.angle_beta   90.00
_cell.angle_gamma   90.00
#
_symmetry.space_group_name_H-M   'P 1'
#
loop_
_entity.id
_entity.type
_entity.pdbx_description
1 polymer ?
#
loop_
_entity_poly.entity_id
_entity_poly.type
_entity_poly.pdbx_seq_one_letter_code
_entity_poly.pdbx_strand_id
1 'polypeptide(L)'
;MEKPADKIEQAEEETFVLAYPIFTECCCIGDLVRFFEEKNLKLKGLMLMNVNKQFIERHFNNVGGEPEGRPVARYSYPTWSDYLTSKPIAVMILEGHEAVQKVDQLTSDRDSFFWNDDGPTVYNSKTADQAKHDIDTWFCQDPGYWLEKATRSTHLVTLLPGGKTHGPWERPLKILKEGPTYENKPDLHGYFIERENMSVLVIKPKAFRKGCVGEVLSAIVVNSFGGLIGMKLVRKADCPNSVVWSDSCTSTKTEEDECAIAVVVGFLSRKFELCIEEPDVNNIDFDSRVFRVGSDYVYRSKPGENLWHEIGVFFSYGFTLWNAPDCNDICGKMFEPSLVGLL
;
A
#
# COMPACT_ATOMS: atom_id res chain seq x y z
N MET A 1 11.83 47.52 22.69
CA MET A 1 10.88 46.95 21.72
C MET A 1 11.70 46.13 20.74
N GLU A 2 11.88 44.84 21.03
CA GLU A 2 12.52 43.90 20.11
C GLU A 2 11.52 43.55 19.01
N LYS A 3 11.99 43.57 17.76
CA LYS A 3 11.20 43.11 16.60
C LYS A 3 10.94 41.60 16.75
N PRO A 4 9.73 41.10 16.43
CA PRO A 4 9.52 39.67 16.36
C PRO A 4 10.35 39.11 15.21
N ALA A 5 11.12 38.06 15.49
CA ALA A 5 11.84 37.30 14.48
C ALA A 5 10.83 36.68 13.51
N ASP A 6 10.93 37.02 12.24
CA ASP A 6 10.22 36.34 11.16
C ASP A 6 10.59 34.84 11.23
N LYS A 7 9.62 34.00 11.60
CA LYS A 7 9.70 32.57 11.34
C LYS A 7 9.70 32.41 9.82
N ILE A 8 10.86 32.20 9.23
CA ILE A 8 10.98 31.68 7.88
C ILE A 8 10.27 30.32 7.91
N GLU A 9 9.08 30.22 7.28
CA GLU A 9 8.49 28.93 6.94
C GLU A 9 9.51 28.20 6.07
N GLN A 10 10.23 27.25 6.65
CA GLN A 10 11.14 26.39 5.91
C GLN A 10 10.31 25.55 4.96
N ALA A 11 10.68 25.52 3.68
CA ALA A 11 9.98 24.74 2.68
C ALA A 11 9.97 23.25 3.08
N GLU A 12 8.79 22.64 3.06
CA GLU A 12 8.67 21.20 3.24
C GLU A 12 9.21 20.49 1.99
N GLU A 13 10.06 19.50 2.19
CA GLU A 13 10.68 18.68 1.15
C GLU A 13 9.98 17.31 1.12
N GLU A 14 9.83 16.73 -0.07
CA GLU A 14 9.33 15.37 -0.25
C GLU A 14 10.49 14.40 -0.53
N THR A 15 10.41 13.19 0.03
CA THR A 15 11.32 12.09 -0.25
C THR A 15 10.57 10.80 -0.54
N PHE A 16 11.23 9.88 -1.25
CA PHE A 16 10.69 8.58 -1.60
C PHE A 16 11.33 7.46 -0.78
N VAL A 17 10.50 6.53 -0.34
CA VAL A 17 10.91 5.31 0.35
C VAL A 17 10.27 4.11 -0.33
N LEU A 18 11.08 3.09 -0.62
CA LEU A 18 10.66 1.78 -1.07
C LEU A 18 10.92 0.78 0.05
N ALA A 19 9.85 0.27 0.66
CA ALA A 19 9.88 -0.79 1.65
C ALA A 19 9.90 -2.16 0.95
N TYR A 20 10.93 -2.96 1.26
CA TYR A 20 11.12 -4.28 0.67
C TYR A 20 10.09 -5.30 1.19
N PRO A 21 10.00 -6.49 0.56
CA PRO A 21 9.04 -7.53 0.92
C PRO A 21 8.94 -7.88 2.40
N ILE A 22 10.03 -7.76 3.17
CA ILE A 22 10.00 -8.09 4.60
C ILE A 22 8.89 -7.34 5.35
N PHE A 23 8.57 -6.10 4.98
CA PHE A 23 7.52 -5.33 5.66
C PHE A 23 6.11 -5.87 5.43
N THR A 24 5.90 -6.56 4.30
CA THR A 24 4.62 -7.19 3.97
C THR A 24 4.56 -8.63 4.45
N GLU A 25 5.70 -9.35 4.42
CA GLU A 25 5.84 -10.72 4.93
C GLU A 25 5.75 -10.80 6.46
N CYS A 26 6.34 -9.84 7.17
CA CYS A 26 6.38 -9.79 8.63
C CYS A 26 5.26 -8.93 9.25
N CYS A 27 4.33 -8.43 8.44
CA CYS A 27 3.20 -7.62 8.92
C CYS A 27 3.59 -6.31 9.64
N CYS A 28 4.76 -5.73 9.35
CA CYS A 28 5.32 -4.57 10.06
C CYS A 28 5.27 -3.24 9.27
N ILE A 29 4.49 -3.18 8.19
CA ILE A 29 4.31 -1.93 7.42
C ILE A 29 3.68 -0.80 8.26
N GLY A 30 2.80 -1.12 9.21
CA GLY A 30 2.24 -0.13 10.13
C GLY A 30 3.30 0.41 11.10
N ASP A 31 4.24 -0.41 11.53
CA ASP A 31 5.34 0.00 12.41
C ASP A 31 6.30 0.94 11.67
N LEU A 32 6.53 0.68 10.38
CA LEU A 32 7.29 1.59 9.50
C LEU A 32 6.61 2.96 9.37
N VAL A 33 5.29 2.99 9.13
CA VAL A 33 4.52 4.24 9.06
C VAL A 33 4.57 4.98 10.40
N ARG A 34 4.33 4.26 11.51
CA ARG A 34 4.37 4.81 12.87
C ARG A 34 5.74 5.42 13.16
N PHE A 35 6.82 4.74 12.77
CA PHE A 35 8.17 5.26 12.96
C PHE A 35 8.36 6.60 12.25
N PHE A 36 7.91 6.75 11.01
CA PHE A 36 7.99 8.04 10.31
C PHE A 36 7.09 9.11 10.94
N GLU A 37 5.90 8.75 11.41
CA GLU A 37 5.02 9.66 12.19
C GLU A 37 5.74 10.19 13.45
N GLU A 38 6.37 9.30 14.23
CA GLU A 38 7.15 9.65 15.44
C GLU A 38 8.36 10.55 15.12
N LYS A 39 8.86 10.50 13.88
CA LYS A 39 9.90 11.41 13.38
C LYS A 39 9.33 12.70 12.78
N ASN A 40 8.05 13.01 12.94
CA ASN A 40 7.38 14.17 12.36
C ASN A 40 7.53 14.25 10.82
N LEU A 41 7.52 13.10 10.14
CA LEU A 41 7.43 13.01 8.69
C LEU A 41 5.98 12.68 8.31
N LYS A 42 5.39 13.50 7.45
CA LYS A 42 4.01 13.36 7.01
C LYS A 42 3.92 12.41 5.82
N LEU A 43 3.03 11.43 5.90
CA LEU A 43 2.76 10.52 4.79
C LEU A 43 1.92 11.22 3.72
N LYS A 44 2.51 11.49 2.55
CA LYS A 44 1.85 12.13 1.40
C LYS A 44 1.42 11.15 0.32
N GLY A 45 2.02 9.97 0.27
CA GLY A 45 1.68 8.91 -0.67
C GLY A 45 2.03 7.55 -0.07
N LEU A 46 1.21 6.54 -0.38
CA LEU A 46 1.45 5.15 0.01
C LEU A 46 0.79 4.24 -1.02
N MET A 47 1.52 3.26 -1.53
CA MET A 47 0.97 2.23 -2.40
C MET A 47 1.61 0.87 -2.13
N LEU A 48 0.80 -0.17 -2.06
CA LEU A 48 1.24 -1.55 -2.05
C LEU A 48 1.10 -2.13 -3.46
N MET A 49 2.19 -2.65 -4.01
CA MET A 49 2.26 -3.06 -5.40
C MET A 49 3.16 -4.28 -5.60
N ASN A 50 2.91 -4.98 -6.69
CA ASN A 50 3.86 -5.91 -7.27
C ASN A 50 4.50 -5.27 -8.49
N VAL A 51 5.75 -5.63 -8.74
CA VAL A 51 6.58 -5.12 -9.83
C VAL A 51 7.18 -6.29 -10.60
N ASN A 52 7.51 -6.09 -11.87
CA ASN A 52 8.26 -7.08 -12.63
C ASN A 52 9.78 -6.85 -12.52
N LYS A 53 10.54 -7.87 -12.89
CA LYS A 53 12.00 -7.86 -12.82
C LYS A 53 12.61 -6.73 -13.65
N GLN A 54 12.08 -6.50 -14.85
CA GLN A 54 12.56 -5.45 -15.75
C GLN A 54 12.37 -4.04 -15.17
N PHE A 55 11.32 -3.81 -14.39
CA PHE A 55 11.05 -2.54 -13.73
C PHE A 55 12.07 -2.29 -12.60
N ILE A 56 12.32 -3.31 -11.77
CA ILE A 56 13.32 -3.24 -10.69
C ILE A 56 14.74 -3.08 -11.23
N GLU A 57 15.13 -3.83 -12.26
CA GLU A 57 16.45 -3.69 -12.89
C GLU A 57 16.66 -2.29 -13.47
N ARG A 58 15.62 -1.70 -14.08
CA ARG A 58 15.65 -0.30 -14.54
C ARG A 58 15.81 0.66 -13.37
N HIS A 59 15.08 0.46 -12.28
CA HIS A 59 15.24 1.27 -11.08
C HIS A 59 16.67 1.20 -10.54
N PHE A 60 17.26 0.00 -10.41
CA PHE A 60 18.67 -0.15 -9.98
C PHE A 60 19.66 0.57 -10.89
N ASN A 61 19.48 0.48 -12.21
CA ASN A 61 20.32 1.23 -13.14
C ASN A 61 20.18 2.76 -12.94
N ASN A 62 18.98 3.27 -12.65
CA ASN A 62 18.76 4.69 -12.41
C ASN A 62 19.39 5.17 -11.10
N VAL A 63 19.40 4.33 -10.05
CA VAL A 63 19.94 4.68 -8.73
C VAL A 63 21.42 4.31 -8.55
N GLY A 64 22.07 3.81 -9.60
CA GLY A 64 23.52 3.56 -9.64
C GLY A 64 23.97 2.15 -9.24
N GLY A 65 23.04 1.22 -9.02
CA GLY A 65 23.34 -0.19 -8.76
C GLY A 65 22.35 -0.88 -7.82
N GLU A 66 22.62 -2.16 -7.56
CA GLU A 66 21.91 -2.92 -6.53
C GLU A 66 22.35 -2.49 -5.12
N PRO A 67 21.51 -2.69 -4.09
CA PRO A 67 21.88 -2.45 -2.71
C PRO A 67 23.09 -3.28 -2.26
N GLU A 68 23.85 -2.74 -1.30
CA GLU A 68 24.93 -3.49 -0.63
C GLU A 68 24.37 -4.70 0.13
N GLY A 69 25.13 -5.79 0.14
CA GLY A 69 24.77 -7.01 0.86
C GLY A 69 23.98 -7.99 0.00
N ARG A 70 23.18 -8.82 0.66
CA ARG A 70 22.32 -9.83 0.02
C ARG A 70 20.87 -9.57 0.38
N PRO A 71 19.94 -10.03 -0.47
CA PRO A 71 18.53 -9.94 -0.15
C PRO A 71 18.22 -10.59 1.19
N VAL A 72 17.50 -9.86 2.04
CA VAL A 72 17.03 -10.36 3.32
C VAL A 72 16.06 -11.49 3.06
N ALA A 73 16.40 -12.71 3.46
CA ALA A 73 15.50 -13.79 3.19
C ALA A 73 15.58 -14.95 4.19
N ARG A 74 14.39 -15.38 4.65
CA ARG A 74 14.20 -16.77 5.10
C ARG A 74 14.40 -17.78 3.96
N TYR A 75 14.40 -17.32 2.70
CA TYR A 75 14.44 -18.12 1.48
C TYR A 75 15.54 -17.62 0.54
N SER A 76 16.53 -18.45 0.21
CA SER A 76 17.68 -18.03 -0.61
C SER A 76 17.27 -17.47 -2.00
N TYR A 77 17.15 -16.14 -2.14
CA TYR A 77 16.95 -15.47 -3.43
C TYR A 77 18.31 -15.16 -4.07
N PRO A 78 18.53 -15.46 -5.36
CA PRO A 78 19.84 -15.31 -5.98
C PRO A 78 20.21 -13.87 -6.33
N THR A 79 19.21 -12.96 -6.49
CA THR A 79 19.44 -11.54 -6.80
C THR A 79 18.43 -10.64 -6.06
N TRP A 80 18.75 -9.34 -5.92
CA TRP A 80 17.84 -8.34 -5.38
C TRP A 80 16.57 -8.19 -6.22
N SER A 81 16.70 -8.32 -7.54
CA SER A 81 15.56 -8.25 -8.44
C SER A 81 14.60 -9.42 -8.24
N ASP A 82 15.12 -10.64 -7.99
CA ASP A 82 14.28 -11.80 -7.67
C ASP A 82 13.58 -11.64 -6.31
N TYR A 83 14.26 -11.04 -5.32
CA TYR A 83 13.66 -10.76 -4.03
C TYR A 83 12.54 -9.71 -4.12
N LEU A 84 12.81 -8.54 -4.70
CA LEU A 84 11.83 -7.44 -4.78
C LEU A 84 10.60 -7.77 -5.64
N THR A 85 10.70 -8.79 -6.50
CA THR A 85 9.58 -9.27 -7.34
C THR A 85 8.88 -10.49 -6.76
N SER A 86 9.40 -11.07 -5.67
CA SER A 86 8.84 -12.29 -5.06
C SER A 86 7.51 -12.07 -4.33
N LYS A 87 7.29 -10.84 -3.85
CA LYS A 87 6.17 -10.46 -2.97
C LYS A 87 5.83 -8.97 -3.14
N PRO A 88 4.67 -8.53 -2.61
CA PRO A 88 4.33 -7.11 -2.59
C PRO A 88 5.37 -6.27 -1.86
N ILE A 89 5.65 -5.12 -2.44
CA ILE A 89 6.44 -4.04 -1.87
C ILE A 89 5.53 -2.85 -1.57
N ALA A 90 5.95 -1.98 -0.65
CA ALA A 90 5.25 -0.74 -0.39
C ALA A 90 6.14 0.45 -0.75
N VAL A 91 5.59 1.43 -1.45
CA VAL A 91 6.27 2.69 -1.76
C VAL A 91 5.57 3.84 -1.05
N MET A 92 6.35 4.80 -0.58
CA MET A 92 5.87 5.94 0.20
C MET A 92 6.43 7.26 -0.33
N ILE A 93 5.63 8.31 -0.20
CA ILE A 93 6.08 9.70 -0.28
C ILE A 93 5.97 10.28 1.13
N LEU A 94 7.09 10.77 1.65
CA LEU A 94 7.17 11.41 2.96
C LEU A 94 7.50 12.89 2.78
N GLU A 95 6.78 13.76 3.47
CA GLU A 95 6.94 15.22 3.45
C GLU A 95 7.40 15.72 4.82
N GLY A 96 8.34 16.65 4.84
CA GLY A 96 8.76 17.32 6.06
C GLY A 96 10.01 18.17 5.86
N HIS A 97 10.45 18.80 6.94
CA HIS A 97 11.69 19.58 6.93
C HIS A 97 12.91 18.66 6.75
N GLU A 98 13.72 18.93 5.72
CA GLU A 98 14.91 18.15 5.35
C GLU A 98 14.60 16.64 5.22
N ALA A 99 13.43 16.30 4.66
CA ALA A 99 12.92 14.93 4.62
C ALA A 99 13.92 13.97 3.96
N VAL A 100 14.58 14.39 2.87
CA VAL A 100 15.57 13.55 2.17
C VAL A 100 16.73 13.22 3.09
N GLN A 101 17.37 14.23 3.67
CA GLN A 101 18.51 14.06 4.55
C GLN A 101 18.14 13.27 5.82
N LYS A 102 16.98 13.55 6.40
CA LYS A 102 16.51 12.90 7.61
C LYS A 102 16.25 11.41 7.39
N VAL A 103 15.53 11.05 6.32
CA VAL A 103 15.30 9.65 5.99
C VAL A 103 16.60 8.95 5.63
N ASP A 104 17.52 9.63 4.92
CA ASP A 104 18.84 9.07 4.62
C ASP A 104 19.65 8.75 5.88
N GLN A 105 19.67 9.65 6.86
CA GLN A 105 20.33 9.40 8.14
C GLN A 105 19.69 8.24 8.90
N LEU A 106 18.36 8.18 8.96
CA LEU A 106 17.64 7.11 9.66
C LEU A 106 17.89 5.74 9.03
N THR A 107 17.87 5.67 7.70
CA THR A 107 18.03 4.42 6.94
C THR A 107 19.48 4.00 6.77
N SER A 108 20.45 4.88 7.02
CA SER A 108 21.88 4.54 7.01
C SER A 108 22.37 3.93 8.33
N ASP A 109 21.58 4.02 9.40
CA ASP A 109 21.90 3.41 10.69
C ASP A 109 21.75 1.88 10.63
N ARG A 110 22.89 1.17 10.61
CA ARG A 110 22.95 -0.29 10.51
C ARG A 110 22.46 -1.02 11.76
N ASP A 111 22.31 -0.33 12.89
CA ASP A 111 21.77 -0.90 14.13
C ASP A 111 20.23 -0.73 14.21
N SER A 112 19.62 -0.09 13.21
CA SER A 112 18.17 0.11 13.12
C SER A 112 17.45 -1.02 12.38
N PHE A 113 16.12 -1.08 12.48
CA PHE A 113 15.30 -2.05 11.75
C PHE A 113 15.29 -1.85 10.21
N PHE A 114 15.96 -0.80 9.72
CA PHE A 114 16.22 -0.61 8.29
C PHE A 114 17.30 -1.55 7.75
N TRP A 115 17.95 -2.31 8.63
CA TRP A 115 18.96 -3.29 8.31
C TRP A 115 18.66 -4.62 9.00
N ASN A 116 19.03 -5.70 8.34
CA ASN A 116 19.22 -7.00 8.95
C ASN A 116 20.68 -7.44 8.74
N ASP A 117 21.05 -8.59 9.31
CA ASP A 117 22.39 -9.16 9.20
C ASP A 117 22.91 -9.25 7.75
N ASP A 118 22.01 -9.45 6.79
CA ASP A 118 22.35 -9.68 5.38
C ASP A 118 22.32 -8.43 4.50
N GLY A 119 21.59 -7.38 4.88
CA GLY A 119 21.41 -6.20 4.02
C GLY A 119 20.26 -5.28 4.44
N PRO A 120 20.03 -4.19 3.67
CA PRO A 120 19.00 -3.22 3.96
C PRO A 120 17.59 -3.78 3.72
N THR A 121 16.61 -3.25 4.45
CA THR A 121 15.19 -3.59 4.31
C THR A 121 14.40 -2.53 3.54
N VAL A 122 15.02 -1.39 3.24
CA VAL A 122 14.41 -0.29 2.48
C VAL A 122 15.41 0.30 1.48
N TYR A 123 14.88 0.92 0.45
CA TYR A 123 15.56 1.93 -0.35
C TYR A 123 14.97 3.31 -0.02
N ASN A 124 15.81 4.34 -0.08
CA ASN A 124 15.39 5.73 0.00
C ASN A 124 16.17 6.60 -1.00
N SER A 125 15.54 7.65 -1.49
CA SER A 125 16.24 8.64 -2.32
C SER A 125 17.27 9.42 -1.50
N LYS A 126 18.43 9.69 -2.12
CA LYS A 126 19.59 10.34 -1.46
C LYS A 126 19.68 11.84 -1.72
N THR A 127 18.95 12.35 -2.71
CA THR A 127 18.91 13.77 -3.08
C THR A 127 17.48 14.17 -3.44
N ALA A 128 17.16 15.47 -3.39
CA ALA A 128 15.86 15.99 -3.80
C ALA A 128 15.53 15.68 -5.27
N ASP A 129 16.52 15.78 -6.16
CA ASP A 129 16.34 15.46 -7.58
C ASP A 129 16.03 13.97 -7.79
N GLN A 130 16.72 13.09 -7.05
CA GLN A 130 16.44 11.66 -7.08
C GLN A 130 15.07 11.35 -6.50
N ALA A 131 14.69 12.00 -5.39
CA ALA A 131 13.36 11.87 -4.79
C ALA A 131 12.27 12.23 -5.79
N LYS A 132 12.40 13.36 -6.49
CA LYS A 132 11.46 13.74 -7.54
C LYS A 132 11.40 12.70 -8.66
N HIS A 133 12.54 12.23 -9.14
CA HIS A 133 12.60 11.22 -10.19
C HIS A 133 11.96 9.89 -9.78
N ASP A 134 12.18 9.46 -8.53
CA ASP A 134 11.58 8.25 -7.99
C ASP A 134 10.07 8.43 -7.78
N ILE A 135 9.63 9.54 -7.19
CA ILE A 135 8.20 9.87 -7.07
C ILE A 135 7.54 9.84 -8.45
N ASP A 136 8.13 10.48 -9.46
CA ASP A 136 7.59 10.45 -10.82
C ASP A 136 7.59 9.02 -11.40
N THR A 137 8.64 8.22 -11.17
CA THR A 137 8.71 6.85 -11.71
C THR A 137 7.67 5.92 -11.08
N TRP A 138 7.45 6.04 -9.77
CA TRP A 138 6.65 5.10 -8.98
C TRP A 138 5.21 5.58 -8.75
N PHE A 139 4.96 6.89 -8.79
CA PHE A 139 3.66 7.52 -8.56
C PHE A 139 3.14 8.36 -9.73
N CYS A 140 3.87 8.60 -10.83
CA CYS A 140 3.29 9.33 -11.97
C CYS A 140 2.25 8.46 -12.67
N GLN A 141 1.00 8.89 -12.56
CA GLN A 141 -0.17 8.22 -13.12
C GLN A 141 -0.75 9.11 -14.20
N ASP A 142 -0.82 8.61 -15.44
CA ASP A 142 -1.98 8.89 -16.28
C ASP A 142 -2.90 7.67 -16.16
N PRO A 143 -3.89 7.74 -15.25
CA PRO A 143 -4.80 6.62 -14.99
C PRO A 143 -5.49 6.11 -16.27
N GLY A 144 -5.83 7.02 -17.20
CA GLY A 144 -6.45 6.68 -18.48
C GLY A 144 -5.52 5.89 -19.39
N TYR A 145 -4.25 6.29 -19.45
CA TYR A 145 -3.22 5.59 -20.21
C TYR A 145 -2.96 4.16 -19.71
N TRP A 146 -2.87 3.97 -18.39
CA TRP A 146 -2.66 2.63 -17.82
C TRP A 146 -3.81 1.67 -18.13
N LEU A 147 -5.06 2.14 -18.06
CA LEU A 147 -6.20 1.29 -18.41
C LEU A 147 -6.20 0.89 -19.88
N GLU A 148 -5.93 1.83 -20.79
CA GLU A 148 -5.84 1.51 -22.22
C GLU A 148 -4.76 0.46 -22.49
N LYS A 149 -3.59 0.59 -21.86
CA LYS A 149 -2.47 -0.34 -22.04
C LYS A 149 -2.73 -1.69 -21.36
N ALA A 150 -3.33 -1.69 -20.16
CA ALA A 150 -3.68 -2.91 -19.43
C ALA A 150 -4.74 -3.72 -20.17
N THR A 151 -5.80 -3.07 -20.66
CA THR A 151 -6.90 -3.73 -21.40
C THR A 151 -6.47 -4.30 -22.75
N ARG A 152 -5.43 -3.74 -23.36
CA ARG A 152 -4.80 -4.24 -24.59
C ARG A 152 -3.66 -5.24 -24.35
N SER A 153 -3.26 -5.45 -23.10
CA SER A 153 -2.16 -6.34 -22.77
C SER A 153 -2.53 -7.80 -23.06
N THR A 154 -1.60 -8.53 -23.66
CA THR A 154 -1.69 -9.97 -23.88
C THR A 154 -1.09 -10.78 -22.72
N HIS A 155 -0.76 -10.13 -21.60
CA HIS A 155 -0.13 -10.77 -20.44
C HIS A 155 -0.76 -10.38 -19.10
N LEU A 156 -1.51 -9.27 -19.07
CA LEU A 156 -2.24 -8.82 -17.88
C LEU A 156 -3.71 -9.19 -17.99
N VAL A 157 -4.29 -9.61 -16.87
CA VAL A 157 -5.74 -9.77 -16.71
C VAL A 157 -6.21 -8.74 -15.71
N THR A 158 -7.11 -7.86 -16.13
CA THR A 158 -7.64 -6.78 -15.28
C THR A 158 -9.11 -7.02 -14.98
N LEU A 159 -9.44 -7.05 -13.69
CA LEU A 159 -10.78 -7.24 -13.14
C LEU A 159 -11.28 -5.88 -12.64
N LEU A 160 -12.06 -5.20 -13.47
CA LEU A 160 -12.58 -3.88 -13.14
C LEU A 160 -13.71 -3.97 -12.10
N PRO A 161 -13.87 -2.98 -11.22
CA PRO A 161 -14.91 -2.99 -10.18
C PRO A 161 -16.34 -3.15 -10.71
N GLY A 162 -16.60 -2.75 -11.97
CA GLY A 162 -17.89 -2.92 -12.64
C GLY A 162 -18.17 -4.34 -13.19
N GLY A 163 -17.42 -5.36 -12.77
CA GLY A 163 -17.60 -6.76 -13.20
C GLY A 163 -17.05 -7.06 -14.60
N LYS A 164 -16.31 -6.13 -15.21
CA LYS A 164 -15.68 -6.33 -16.53
C LYS A 164 -14.29 -6.91 -16.35
N THR A 165 -14.02 -8.02 -17.05
CA THR A 165 -12.68 -8.61 -17.14
C THR A 165 -12.05 -8.31 -18.50
N HIS A 166 -10.78 -7.92 -18.53
CA HIS A 166 -9.97 -7.71 -19.73
C HIS A 166 -8.71 -8.56 -19.70
N GLY A 167 -8.13 -8.84 -20.89
CA GLY A 167 -6.91 -9.62 -21.04
C GLY A 167 -7.13 -11.14 -21.18
N PRO A 168 -6.05 -11.94 -21.31
CA PRO A 168 -6.10 -13.38 -21.56
C PRO A 168 -6.38 -14.18 -20.28
N TRP A 169 -7.65 -14.21 -19.87
CA TRP A 169 -8.08 -14.79 -18.60
C TRP A 169 -8.33 -16.31 -18.66
N GLU A 170 -8.25 -16.93 -19.84
CA GLU A 170 -8.49 -18.36 -20.04
C GLU A 170 -7.49 -19.24 -19.30
N ARG A 171 -6.19 -18.87 -19.32
CA ARG A 171 -5.15 -19.61 -18.58
C ARG A 171 -5.32 -19.48 -17.07
N PRO A 172 -5.46 -18.27 -16.48
CA PRO A 172 -5.78 -18.12 -15.06
C PRO A 172 -7.03 -18.91 -14.65
N LEU A 173 -8.11 -18.85 -15.42
CA LEU A 173 -9.33 -19.61 -15.12
C LEU A 173 -9.07 -21.12 -15.13
N LYS A 174 -8.29 -21.63 -16.09
CA LYS A 174 -7.92 -23.05 -16.15
C LYS A 174 -7.11 -23.47 -14.93
N ILE A 175 -6.08 -22.70 -14.56
CA ILE A 175 -5.25 -22.93 -13.37
C ILE A 175 -6.15 -22.99 -12.12
N LEU A 176 -7.09 -22.06 -11.98
CA LEU A 176 -8.03 -22.06 -10.87
C LEU A 176 -8.91 -23.31 -10.86
N LYS A 177 -9.54 -23.65 -11.98
CA LYS A 177 -10.42 -24.83 -12.12
C LYS A 177 -9.71 -26.15 -11.80
N GLU A 178 -8.43 -26.25 -12.10
CA GLU A 178 -7.60 -27.43 -11.80
C GLU A 178 -7.10 -27.44 -10.34
N GLY A 179 -7.17 -26.29 -9.66
CA GLY A 179 -6.78 -26.15 -8.26
C GLY A 179 -7.78 -26.83 -7.31
N PRO A 180 -7.32 -27.30 -6.14
CA PRO A 180 -8.13 -28.07 -5.19
C PRO A 180 -9.28 -27.28 -4.52
N THR A 181 -9.47 -26.02 -4.89
CA THR A 181 -10.35 -25.07 -4.18
C THR A 181 -11.35 -24.35 -5.09
N TYR A 182 -11.43 -24.69 -6.38
CA TYR A 182 -12.39 -24.07 -7.28
C TYR A 182 -13.73 -24.79 -7.24
N GLU A 183 -14.63 -24.31 -6.39
CA GLU A 183 -16.00 -24.82 -6.28
C GLU A 183 -16.92 -24.14 -7.31
N ASN A 184 -17.02 -24.70 -8.52
CA ASN A 184 -18.07 -24.40 -9.52
C ASN A 184 -18.48 -22.91 -9.64
N LYS A 185 -17.51 -21.99 -9.60
CA LYS A 185 -17.80 -20.54 -9.71
C LYS A 185 -17.98 -20.15 -11.19
N PRO A 186 -18.89 -19.20 -11.48
CA PRO A 186 -19.22 -18.82 -12.86
C PRO A 186 -18.07 -18.05 -13.54
N ASP A 187 -17.33 -17.23 -12.80
CA ASP A 187 -16.24 -16.38 -13.33
C ASP A 187 -15.19 -16.02 -12.25
N LEU A 188 -14.16 -15.25 -12.66
CA LEU A 188 -13.09 -14.77 -11.78
C LEU A 188 -13.61 -13.82 -10.68
N HIS A 189 -14.61 -13.00 -10.98
CA HIS A 189 -15.17 -12.06 -10.00
C HIS A 189 -15.77 -12.84 -8.81
N GLY A 190 -16.61 -13.84 -9.09
CA GLY A 190 -17.19 -14.71 -8.05
C GLY A 190 -16.13 -15.49 -7.27
N TYR A 191 -15.07 -15.95 -7.94
CA TYR A 191 -13.95 -16.61 -7.26
C TYR A 191 -13.29 -15.72 -6.21
N PHE A 192 -12.95 -14.47 -6.54
CA PHE A 192 -12.27 -13.58 -5.60
C PHE A 192 -13.19 -13.06 -4.48
N ILE A 193 -14.45 -12.69 -4.76
CA ILE A 193 -15.38 -12.23 -3.71
C ILE A 193 -15.59 -13.29 -2.65
N GLU A 194 -15.98 -14.50 -3.08
CA GLU A 194 -16.57 -15.49 -2.19
C GLU A 194 -15.50 -16.32 -1.49
N ARG A 195 -14.33 -16.52 -2.12
CA ARG A 195 -13.25 -17.31 -1.53
C ARG A 195 -12.41 -16.52 -0.54
N GLU A 196 -12.07 -15.27 -0.87
CA GLU A 196 -11.05 -14.54 -0.13
C GLU A 196 -11.62 -13.83 1.13
N ASN A 197 -12.95 -13.89 1.36
CA ASN A 197 -13.66 -13.25 2.49
C ASN A 197 -13.22 -11.80 2.74
N MET A 198 -12.91 -11.09 1.64
CA MET A 198 -12.20 -9.83 1.66
C MET A 198 -12.96 -8.77 2.46
N SER A 199 -12.20 -7.91 3.15
CA SER A 199 -12.72 -6.72 3.81
C SER A 199 -11.99 -5.49 3.30
N VAL A 200 -12.75 -4.45 2.95
CA VAL A 200 -12.20 -3.11 2.72
C VAL A 200 -12.26 -2.35 4.02
N LEU A 201 -11.11 -1.85 4.47
CA LEU A 201 -10.99 -0.94 5.59
C LEU A 201 -10.44 0.38 5.10
N VAL A 202 -10.86 1.48 5.71
CA VAL A 202 -10.31 2.80 5.40
C VAL A 202 -9.92 3.49 6.69
N ILE A 203 -8.63 3.76 6.85
CA ILE A 203 -8.10 4.57 7.94
C ILE A 203 -8.41 6.03 7.62
N LYS A 204 -9.26 6.64 8.45
CA LYS A 204 -9.86 7.96 8.24
C LYS A 204 -8.89 9.12 8.54
N PRO A 205 -9.17 10.34 8.05
CA PRO A 205 -8.35 11.54 8.34
C PRO A 205 -8.10 11.82 9.83
N LYS A 206 -9.01 11.40 10.72
CA LYS A 206 -8.83 11.59 12.16
C LYS A 206 -7.59 10.86 12.69
N ALA A 207 -7.26 9.69 12.15
CA ALA A 207 -6.05 8.96 12.53
C ALA A 207 -4.78 9.75 12.19
N PHE A 208 -4.73 10.39 11.01
CA PHE A 208 -3.64 11.28 10.59
C PHE A 208 -3.49 12.46 11.54
N ARG A 209 -4.60 13.14 11.89
CA ARG A 209 -4.59 14.26 12.84
C ARG A 209 -4.13 13.87 14.24
N LYS A 210 -4.32 12.61 14.62
CA LYS A 210 -3.92 12.05 15.92
C LYS A 210 -2.54 11.39 15.90
N GLY A 211 -1.90 11.26 14.72
CA GLY A 211 -0.61 10.59 14.57
C GLY A 211 -0.64 9.11 14.95
N CYS A 212 -1.76 8.44 14.69
CA CYS A 212 -1.94 7.01 15.01
C CYS A 212 -2.22 6.15 13.77
N VAL A 213 -1.85 6.62 12.57
CA VAL A 213 -2.10 5.87 11.33
C VAL A 213 -1.32 4.56 11.34
N GLY A 214 -0.04 4.59 11.71
CA GLY A 214 0.80 3.41 11.76
C GLY A 214 0.33 2.39 12.79
N GLU A 215 -0.10 2.85 13.98
CA GLU A 215 -0.65 1.98 15.03
C GLU A 215 -1.92 1.25 14.57
N VAL A 216 -2.87 2.00 14.00
CA VAL A 216 -4.11 1.44 13.45
C VAL A 216 -3.81 0.49 12.29
N LEU A 217 -2.88 0.84 11.41
CA LEU A 217 -2.46 -0.01 10.29
C LEU A 217 -1.83 -1.31 10.81
N SER A 218 -0.93 -1.26 11.80
CA SER A 218 -0.35 -2.46 12.43
C SER A 218 -1.44 -3.36 13.03
N ALA A 219 -2.43 -2.79 13.71
CA ALA A 219 -3.56 -3.56 14.24
C ALA A 219 -4.36 -4.26 13.14
N ILE A 220 -4.61 -3.60 12.00
CA ILE A 220 -5.29 -4.21 10.85
C ILE A 220 -4.45 -5.35 10.28
N VAL A 221 -3.17 -5.11 9.99
CA VAL A 221 -2.30 -6.07 9.31
C VAL A 221 -2.04 -7.31 10.17
N VAL A 222 -1.75 -7.16 11.46
CA VAL A 222 -1.54 -8.28 12.41
C VAL A 222 -2.80 -9.14 12.55
N ASN A 223 -3.98 -8.56 12.35
CA ASN A 223 -5.26 -9.27 12.39
C ASN A 223 -5.73 -9.76 11.01
N SER A 224 -4.92 -9.64 9.96
CA SER A 224 -5.26 -10.03 8.60
C SER A 224 -4.60 -11.35 8.22
N PHE A 225 -5.36 -12.44 8.28
CA PHE A 225 -4.92 -13.74 7.78
C PHE A 225 -4.93 -13.74 6.24
N GLY A 226 -3.85 -14.23 5.64
CA GLY A 226 -3.63 -14.14 4.18
C GLY A 226 -2.93 -12.86 3.73
N GLY A 227 -2.61 -11.96 4.66
CA GLY A 227 -1.83 -10.75 4.40
C GLY A 227 -2.62 -9.60 3.77
N LEU A 228 -1.90 -8.54 3.41
CA LEU A 228 -2.44 -7.40 2.66
C LEU A 228 -2.62 -7.77 1.18
N ILE A 229 -3.79 -7.47 0.65
CA ILE A 229 -4.13 -7.66 -0.77
C ILE A 229 -4.04 -6.32 -1.50
N GLY A 230 -4.36 -5.22 -0.81
CA GLY A 230 -4.29 -3.88 -1.36
C GLY A 230 -4.05 -2.84 -0.29
N MET A 231 -3.33 -1.80 -0.63
CA MET A 231 -3.18 -0.63 0.22
C MET A 231 -2.83 0.58 -0.64
N LYS A 232 -3.55 1.68 -0.45
CA LYS A 232 -3.33 2.94 -1.17
C LYS A 232 -3.73 4.13 -0.29
N LEU A 233 -2.90 5.17 -0.27
CA LEU A 233 -3.31 6.48 0.21
C LEU A 233 -4.23 7.13 -0.83
N VAL A 234 -5.42 7.51 -0.39
CA VAL A 234 -6.45 8.12 -1.23
C VAL A 234 -6.71 9.54 -0.76
N ARG A 235 -6.96 10.46 -1.68
CA ARG A 235 -7.32 11.84 -1.36
C ARG A 235 -8.82 12.03 -1.48
N LYS A 236 -9.35 12.98 -0.71
CA LYS A 236 -10.75 13.41 -0.84
C LYS A 236 -11.08 13.87 -2.26
N ALA A 237 -10.14 14.50 -2.94
CA ALA A 237 -10.29 14.90 -4.35
C ALA A 237 -10.54 13.71 -5.29
N ASP A 238 -9.99 12.53 -4.98
CA ASP A 238 -10.12 11.33 -5.83
C ASP A 238 -11.48 10.65 -5.65
N CYS A 239 -12.07 10.72 -4.46
CA CYS A 239 -13.34 10.07 -4.14
C CYS A 239 -14.23 10.91 -3.20
N PRO A 240 -14.66 12.12 -3.62
CA PRO A 240 -15.23 13.14 -2.72
C PRO A 240 -16.56 12.73 -2.08
N ASN A 241 -17.31 11.82 -2.72
CA ASN A 241 -18.61 11.35 -2.24
C ASN A 241 -18.51 10.16 -1.27
N SER A 242 -17.29 9.74 -0.91
CA SER A 242 -17.12 8.60 0.00
C SER A 242 -17.54 8.93 1.42
N VAL A 243 -18.16 7.96 2.10
CA VAL A 243 -18.62 8.10 3.50
C VAL A 243 -17.48 8.39 4.48
N VAL A 244 -16.25 8.05 4.12
CA VAL A 244 -15.06 8.20 4.98
C VAL A 244 -14.70 9.65 5.28
N TRP A 245 -15.26 10.60 4.52
CA TRP A 245 -15.06 12.04 4.71
C TRP A 245 -16.12 12.70 5.61
N SER A 246 -17.20 11.99 5.97
CA SER A 246 -18.38 12.56 6.63
C SER A 246 -18.14 13.09 8.06
N ASP A 247 -17.07 12.68 8.73
CA ASP A 247 -16.69 13.14 10.08
C ASP A 247 -15.79 14.41 10.06
N SER A 248 -15.61 15.05 8.90
CA SER A 248 -14.84 16.28 8.74
C SER A 248 -15.62 17.50 9.27
N CYS A 249 -15.73 17.62 10.60
CA CYS A 249 -16.20 18.85 11.24
C CYS A 249 -15.25 20.02 10.89
N THR A 250 -15.79 20.99 10.15
CA THR A 250 -15.28 22.31 9.77
C THR A 250 -14.12 22.90 10.61
N SER A 251 -12.98 23.25 9.97
CA SER A 251 -12.40 24.61 10.02
C SER A 251 -11.13 24.74 9.14
N THR A 252 -11.20 25.66 8.18
CA THR A 252 -10.12 26.55 7.68
C THR A 252 -8.66 26.01 7.66
N LYS A 253 -8.36 25.11 6.71
CA LYS A 253 -7.18 25.14 5.81
C LYS A 253 -7.38 24.02 4.78
N THR A 254 -7.58 24.42 3.52
CA THR A 254 -7.65 23.62 2.28
C THR A 254 -8.19 22.19 2.42
N GLU A 255 -9.51 22.04 2.23
CA GLU A 255 -10.22 20.75 2.11
C GLU A 255 -9.62 19.80 1.03
N GLU A 256 -8.75 20.30 0.16
CA GLU A 256 -8.08 19.58 -0.92
C GLU A 256 -7.02 18.57 -0.47
N ASP A 257 -6.48 18.69 0.76
CA ASP A 257 -5.38 17.85 1.25
C ASP A 257 -5.81 16.74 2.24
N GLU A 258 -7.11 16.55 2.49
CA GLU A 258 -7.55 15.43 3.34
C GLU A 258 -7.23 14.08 2.67
N CYS A 259 -6.52 13.22 3.41
CA CYS A 259 -6.15 11.89 2.97
C CYS A 259 -6.65 10.80 3.93
N ALA A 260 -6.78 9.59 3.37
CA ALA A 260 -7.11 8.37 4.08
C ALA A 260 -6.24 7.22 3.53
N ILE A 261 -6.19 6.08 4.22
CA ILE A 261 -5.56 4.86 3.68
C ILE A 261 -6.64 3.82 3.45
N ALA A 262 -6.89 3.48 2.18
CA ALA A 262 -7.72 2.34 1.82
C ALA A 262 -6.87 1.06 1.88
N VAL A 263 -7.37 0.06 2.58
CA VAL A 263 -6.72 -1.24 2.81
C VAL A 263 -7.69 -2.34 2.42
N VAL A 264 -7.22 -3.32 1.65
CA VAL A 264 -7.94 -4.55 1.35
C VAL A 264 -7.18 -5.71 1.94
N VAL A 265 -7.89 -6.50 2.74
CA VAL A 265 -7.34 -7.67 3.44
C VAL A 265 -8.16 -8.90 3.08
N GLY A 266 -7.53 -10.07 3.11
CA GLY A 266 -8.22 -11.34 2.89
C GLY A 266 -9.17 -11.65 4.04
N PHE A 267 -8.68 -12.28 5.10
CA PHE A 267 -9.51 -12.61 6.25
C PHE A 267 -9.17 -11.72 7.45
N LEU A 268 -10.10 -10.87 7.88
CA LEU A 268 -9.96 -10.08 9.10
C LEU A 268 -10.43 -10.86 10.33
N SER A 269 -9.51 -11.08 11.27
CA SER A 269 -9.73 -11.74 12.56
C SER A 269 -10.82 -11.05 13.37
N ARG A 270 -11.64 -11.83 14.10
CA ARG A 270 -12.61 -11.31 15.07
C ARG A 270 -11.98 -10.60 16.27
N LYS A 271 -10.65 -10.72 16.45
CA LYS A 271 -9.91 -9.98 17.48
C LYS A 271 -9.79 -8.49 17.16
N PHE A 272 -9.89 -8.11 15.88
CA PHE A 272 -10.02 -6.71 15.49
C PHE A 272 -11.48 -6.28 15.68
N GLU A 273 -11.71 -5.46 16.70
CA GLU A 273 -13.02 -4.94 17.06
C GLU A 273 -13.17 -3.51 16.56
N LEU A 274 -14.16 -3.29 15.69
CA LEU A 274 -14.57 -1.95 15.28
C LEU A 274 -15.70 -1.46 16.19
N CYS A 275 -15.42 -0.46 17.02
CA CYS A 275 -16.35 0.05 18.03
C CYS A 275 -17.19 1.21 17.46
N ILE A 276 -18.50 1.00 17.33
CA ILE A 276 -19.44 2.02 16.85
C ILE A 276 -19.96 2.89 18.02
N GLU A 277 -20.19 2.28 19.18
CA GLU A 277 -20.72 2.97 20.38
C GLU A 277 -19.65 3.84 21.07
N GLU A 278 -18.38 3.48 20.90
CA GLU A 278 -17.21 4.24 21.35
C GLU A 278 -16.41 4.71 20.11
N PRO A 279 -16.94 5.64 19.30
CA PRO A 279 -16.38 5.97 17.98
C PRO A 279 -14.96 6.57 18.06
N ASP A 280 -14.60 7.08 19.24
CA ASP A 280 -13.32 7.72 19.56
C ASP A 280 -12.31 6.79 20.25
N VAL A 281 -12.63 5.52 20.47
CA VAL A 281 -11.70 4.59 21.13
C VAL A 281 -10.51 4.25 20.22
N ASN A 282 -9.30 4.23 20.78
CA ASN A 282 -8.11 3.68 20.13
C ASN A 282 -7.31 2.90 21.17
N ASN A 283 -7.77 1.68 21.47
CA ASN A 283 -7.16 0.81 22.47
C ASN A 283 -6.53 -0.39 21.74
N ILE A 284 -5.26 -0.22 21.40
CA ILE A 284 -4.44 -1.21 20.72
C ILE A 284 -3.30 -1.61 21.66
N ASP A 285 -3.25 -2.88 21.99
CA ASP A 285 -2.19 -3.48 22.79
C ASP A 285 -1.80 -4.82 22.16
N PHE A 286 -0.61 -4.87 21.60
CA PHE A 286 -0.07 -6.04 20.91
C PHE A 286 0.30 -7.18 21.87
N ASP A 287 0.69 -6.86 23.11
CA ASP A 287 1.10 -7.85 24.12
C ASP A 287 -0.12 -8.59 24.66
N SER A 288 -1.16 -7.84 25.05
CA SER A 288 -2.42 -8.43 25.51
C SER A 288 -3.36 -8.85 24.37
N ARG A 289 -3.00 -8.53 23.11
CA ARG A 289 -3.76 -8.82 21.89
C ARG A 289 -5.15 -8.19 21.88
N VAL A 290 -5.23 -6.95 22.36
CA VAL A 290 -6.44 -6.12 22.34
C VAL A 290 -6.35 -5.18 21.14
N PHE A 291 -7.36 -5.19 20.28
CA PHE A 291 -7.39 -4.37 19.06
C PHE A 291 -8.78 -3.73 18.90
N ARG A 292 -9.10 -2.77 19.78
CA ARG A 292 -10.38 -2.04 19.77
C ARG A 292 -10.18 -0.67 19.15
N VAL A 293 -10.75 -0.45 17.98
CA VAL A 293 -10.60 0.79 17.21
C VAL A 293 -11.98 1.37 16.92
N GLY A 294 -12.15 2.65 17.21
CA GLY A 294 -13.41 3.37 17.04
C GLY A 294 -13.72 3.71 15.59
N SER A 295 -15.01 3.83 15.28
CA SER A 295 -15.48 4.14 13.93
C SER A 295 -15.03 5.49 13.38
N ASP A 296 -14.52 6.41 14.19
CA ASP A 296 -13.96 7.68 13.70
C ASP A 296 -12.53 7.53 13.16
N TYR A 297 -11.83 6.46 13.54
CA TYR A 297 -10.49 6.15 13.03
C TYR A 297 -10.54 5.22 11.81
N VAL A 298 -11.50 4.29 11.79
CA VAL A 298 -11.59 3.27 10.74
C VAL A 298 -13.02 3.13 10.24
N TYR A 299 -13.19 3.17 8.93
CA TYR A 299 -14.38 2.65 8.25
C TYR A 299 -14.14 1.21 7.82
N ARG A 300 -15.18 0.37 7.87
CA ARG A 300 -15.16 -1.00 7.34
C ARG A 300 -16.36 -1.21 6.43
N SER A 301 -16.12 -1.72 5.22
CA SER A 301 -17.17 -2.09 4.29
C SER A 301 -18.02 -3.25 4.85
N LYS A 302 -19.31 -3.28 4.51
CA LYS A 302 -20.15 -4.45 4.77
C LYS A 302 -19.71 -5.62 3.88
N PRO A 303 -19.67 -6.87 4.40
CA PRO A 303 -19.40 -8.03 3.57
C PRO A 303 -20.55 -8.27 2.58
N GLY A 304 -20.25 -8.88 1.42
CA GLY A 304 -21.24 -9.29 0.41
C GLY A 304 -21.12 -8.56 -0.93
N GLU A 305 -22.21 -8.58 -1.71
CA GLU A 305 -22.25 -8.16 -3.13
C GLU A 305 -21.78 -6.71 -3.38
N ASN A 306 -21.91 -5.82 -2.39
CA ASN A 306 -21.48 -4.43 -2.50
C ASN A 306 -19.96 -4.23 -2.37
N LEU A 307 -19.19 -5.27 -2.05
CA LEU A 307 -17.74 -5.15 -1.83
C LEU A 307 -17.00 -4.62 -3.07
N TRP A 308 -17.41 -5.02 -4.27
CA TRP A 308 -16.82 -4.51 -5.51
C TRP A 308 -17.06 -3.03 -5.74
N HIS A 309 -18.25 -2.56 -5.38
CA HIS A 309 -18.58 -1.15 -5.43
C HIS A 309 -17.65 -0.37 -4.49
N GLU A 310 -17.50 -0.83 -3.25
CA GLU A 310 -16.60 -0.21 -2.26
C GLU A 310 -15.12 -0.23 -2.69
N ILE A 311 -14.66 -1.35 -3.26
CA ILE A 311 -13.32 -1.45 -3.86
C ILE A 311 -13.17 -0.39 -4.95
N GLY A 312 -14.14 -0.26 -5.85
CA GLY A 312 -14.11 0.69 -6.97
C GLY A 312 -14.10 2.16 -6.54
N VAL A 313 -14.57 2.49 -5.33
CA VAL A 313 -14.46 3.85 -4.78
C VAL A 313 -13.01 4.25 -4.53
N PHE A 314 -12.15 3.31 -4.13
CA PHE A 314 -10.77 3.59 -3.71
C PHE A 314 -9.71 3.06 -4.68
N PHE A 315 -10.04 2.05 -5.46
CA PHE A 315 -9.19 1.38 -6.43
C PHE A 315 -9.92 1.34 -7.78
N SER A 316 -9.78 2.41 -8.54
CA SER A 316 -10.57 2.66 -9.76
C SER A 316 -10.42 1.55 -10.81
N TYR A 317 -9.26 0.91 -10.89
CA TYR A 317 -9.00 -0.18 -11.85
C TYR A 317 -9.11 -1.59 -11.27
N GLY A 318 -9.62 -1.73 -10.05
CA GLY A 318 -9.86 -3.04 -9.43
C GLY A 318 -8.59 -3.88 -9.34
N PHE A 319 -8.69 -5.18 -9.61
CA PHE A 319 -7.57 -6.12 -9.47
C PHE A 319 -6.83 -6.32 -10.80
N THR A 320 -5.52 -6.43 -10.70
CA THR A 320 -4.67 -6.88 -11.79
C THR A 320 -4.01 -8.20 -11.41
N LEU A 321 -4.20 -9.18 -12.28
CA LEU A 321 -3.46 -10.43 -12.31
C LEU A 321 -2.53 -10.38 -13.52
N TRP A 322 -1.48 -11.20 -13.52
CA TRP A 322 -0.69 -11.39 -14.72
C TRP A 322 -0.27 -12.82 -14.89
N ASN A 323 -0.11 -13.19 -16.14
CA ASN A 323 0.35 -14.50 -16.52
C ASN A 323 1.88 -14.48 -16.59
N ALA A 324 2.55 -14.89 -15.52
CA ALA A 324 3.98 -15.15 -15.59
C ALA A 324 4.20 -16.43 -16.41
N PRO A 325 4.94 -16.39 -17.54
CA PRO A 325 5.12 -17.56 -18.40
C PRO A 325 5.66 -18.77 -17.61
N ASP A 326 6.52 -18.48 -16.64
CA ASP A 326 7.30 -19.42 -15.86
C ASP A 326 6.60 -19.88 -14.56
N CYS A 327 5.41 -19.34 -14.27
CA CYS A 327 4.64 -19.68 -13.07
C CYS A 327 3.45 -20.59 -13.41
N ASN A 328 3.33 -21.70 -12.66
CA ASN A 328 2.17 -22.59 -12.70
C ASN A 328 1.02 -22.12 -11.80
N ASP A 329 1.13 -20.94 -11.20
CA ASP A 329 0.12 -20.31 -10.33
C ASP A 329 -0.31 -18.95 -10.90
N ILE A 330 -1.41 -18.40 -10.41
CA ILE A 330 -1.82 -17.04 -10.72
C ILE A 330 -0.89 -16.06 -10.00
N CYS A 331 -0.11 -15.33 -10.78
CA CYS A 331 0.65 -14.20 -10.28
C CYS A 331 -0.22 -12.94 -10.23
N GLY A 332 0.03 -12.13 -9.21
CA GLY A 332 -0.76 -10.93 -8.95
C GLY A 332 -2.06 -11.23 -8.22
N LYS A 333 -2.34 -10.37 -7.24
CA LYS A 333 -3.62 -10.20 -6.55
C LYS A 333 -3.74 -8.75 -6.10
N MET A 334 -3.21 -7.83 -6.88
CA MET A 334 -2.93 -6.48 -6.44
C MET A 334 -3.75 -5.49 -7.25
N PHE A 335 -3.93 -4.30 -6.68
CA PHE A 335 -4.71 -3.26 -7.31
C PHE A 335 -3.90 -2.47 -8.34
N GLU A 336 -4.55 -1.46 -8.91
CA GLU A 336 -3.99 -0.50 -9.85
C GLU A 336 -2.55 -0.03 -9.60
N PRO A 337 -2.01 0.10 -8.37
CA PRO A 337 -0.61 0.50 -8.21
C PRO A 337 0.38 -0.45 -8.88
N SER A 338 0.02 -1.72 -9.05
CA SER A 338 0.89 -2.69 -9.72
C SER A 338 0.97 -2.47 -11.23
N LEU A 339 0.06 -1.71 -11.83
CA LEU A 339 0.14 -1.38 -13.25
C LEU A 339 1.44 -0.62 -13.57
N VAL A 340 1.89 0.26 -12.66
CA VAL A 340 3.15 1.01 -12.80
C VAL A 340 4.35 0.08 -13.00
N GLY A 341 4.40 -0.98 -12.19
CA GLY A 341 5.51 -1.94 -12.20
C GLY A 341 5.42 -3.03 -13.26
N LEU A 342 4.26 -3.21 -13.89
CA LEU A 342 3.99 -4.36 -14.77
C LEU A 342 3.86 -4.00 -16.25
N LEU A 343 3.49 -2.76 -16.57
CA LEU A 343 3.32 -2.25 -17.93
C LEU A 343 4.58 -1.53 -18.42
#